data_AF-A0A962LX72-F1
#
_entry.id   AF-A0A962LX72-F1
#
_cell.length_a   1.000
_cell.length_b   1.000
_cell.length_c   1.000
_cell.angle_alpha   90.00
_cell.angle_beta   90.00
_cell.angle_gamma   90.00
#
_symmetry.space_group_name_H-M   'P 1'
#
loop_
_entity.id
_entity.type
_entity.pdbx_description
1 polymer ?
#
loop_
_entity_poly.entity_id
_entity_poly.type
_entity_poly.pdbx_seq_one_letter_code
_entity_poly.pdbx_strand_id
1 'polypeptide(L)'
;LSGETVELTITAHVALMCGCPITPNGLWDANKYEISAIIERNGTVESTVPLKFAGEASQFSATVSLGKKGSYQLTVYAYDPANGNTGVDFATFAIK
;
A
#
# COMPACT_ATOMS: atom_id res chain seq x y z
N LEU A 1 -7.27 20.15 -22.47
CA LEU A 1 -8.09 19.03 -21.94
C LEU A 1 -7.57 18.73 -20.54
N SER A 2 -8.12 19.41 -19.53
CA SER A 2 -7.79 19.16 -18.12
C SER A 2 -8.49 17.87 -17.70
N GLY A 3 -7.75 16.76 -17.64
CA GLY A 3 -8.28 15.52 -17.09
C GLY A 3 -8.63 15.72 -15.61
N GLU A 4 -9.80 15.26 -15.20
CA GLU A 4 -10.19 15.24 -13.79
C GLU A 4 -9.31 14.22 -13.06
N THR A 5 -8.66 14.67 -11.98
CA THR A 5 -7.79 13.85 -11.15
C THR A 5 -8.60 13.31 -9.99
N VAL A 6 -8.52 11.99 -9.77
CA VAL A 6 -9.11 11.31 -8.61
C VAL A 6 -8.04 11.13 -7.56
N GLU A 7 -8.27 11.63 -6.35
CA GLU A 7 -7.45 11.33 -5.18
C GLU A 7 -7.89 9.98 -4.59
N LEU A 8 -6.96 9.03 -4.56
CA LEU A 8 -7.16 7.71 -3.96
C LEU A 8 -6.28 7.60 -2.72
N THR A 9 -6.91 7.42 -1.56
CA THR A 9 -6.21 7.04 -0.32
C THR A 9 -6.17 5.54 -0.20
N ILE A 10 -4.97 4.99 -0.10
CA ILE A 10 -4.70 3.59 0.16
C ILE A 10 -4.40 3.46 1.65
N THR A 11 -5.14 2.61 2.35
CA THR A 11 -4.88 2.28 3.75
C THR A 11 -4.77 0.76 3.89
N ALA A 12 -3.69 0.30 4.50
CA ALA A 12 -3.42 -1.10 4.73
C ALA A 12 -3.27 -1.36 6.23
N HIS A 13 -3.95 -2.39 6.72
CA HIS A 13 -3.72 -2.94 8.05
C HIS A 13 -2.76 -4.13 7.94
N VAL A 14 -1.57 -3.99 8.51
CA VAL A 14 -0.50 -4.99 8.42
C VAL A 14 -0.22 -5.56 9.80
N ALA A 15 -0.43 -6.86 9.95
CA ALA A 15 -0.11 -7.58 11.17
C ALA A 15 0.61 -8.89 10.83
N LEU A 16 1.42 -9.37 11.77
CA LEU A 16 1.96 -10.72 11.70
C LEU A 16 0.85 -11.74 11.90
N MET A 17 1.10 -13.00 11.52
CA MET A 17 0.14 -14.10 11.71
C MET A 17 -0.23 -14.34 13.19
N CYS A 18 0.62 -13.97 14.13
CA CYS A 18 0.31 -13.98 15.56
C CYS A 18 -0.63 -12.83 15.99
N GLY A 19 -0.95 -11.88 15.11
CA GLY A 19 -1.77 -10.72 15.38
C GLY A 19 -1.07 -9.61 16.15
N CYS A 20 0.25 -9.70 16.40
CA CYS A 20 0.97 -8.66 17.12
C CYS A 20 0.94 -7.33 16.35
N PRO A 21 0.73 -6.19 17.04
CA PRO A 21 0.72 -4.89 16.41
C PRO A 21 2.12 -4.50 15.93
N ILE A 22 2.15 -3.74 14.84
CA ILE A 22 3.35 -3.13 14.26
C ILE A 22 3.33 -1.62 14.56
N THR A 23 4.34 -1.11 15.25
CA THR A 23 4.46 0.31 15.63
C THR A 23 5.90 0.78 15.52
N PRO A 24 6.16 2.09 15.28
CA PRO A 24 7.52 2.62 15.31
C PRO A 24 8.18 2.37 16.67
N ASN A 25 9.40 1.82 16.66
CA ASN A 25 10.17 1.45 17.86
C ASN A 25 9.50 0.39 18.76
N GLY A 26 8.48 -0.32 18.26
CA GLY A 26 7.85 -1.45 18.94
C GLY A 26 8.67 -2.75 18.83
N LEU A 27 8.15 -3.83 19.40
CA LEU A 27 8.72 -5.18 19.23
C LEU A 27 8.82 -5.55 17.74
N TRP A 28 7.73 -5.26 17.01
CA TRP A 28 7.68 -5.30 15.56
C TRP A 28 7.73 -3.86 15.05
N ASP A 29 8.96 -3.40 14.81
CA ASP A 29 9.25 -2.01 14.50
C ASP A 29 8.81 -1.66 13.07
N ALA A 30 7.82 -0.77 12.96
CA ALA A 30 7.29 -0.28 11.69
C ALA A 30 8.36 0.28 10.74
N ASN A 31 9.46 0.80 11.28
CA ASN A 31 10.55 1.38 10.48
C ASN A 31 11.41 0.33 9.76
N LYS A 32 11.24 -0.96 10.08
CA LYS A 32 12.01 -2.05 9.50
C LYS A 32 11.31 -2.73 8.33
N TYR A 33 10.02 -2.48 8.15
CA TYR A 33 9.24 -3.08 7.07
C TYR A 33 9.21 -2.17 5.84
N GLU A 34 9.33 -2.79 4.68
CA GLU A 34 9.01 -2.17 3.41
C GLU A 34 7.53 -2.43 3.11
N ILE A 35 6.71 -1.38 3.08
CA ILE A 35 5.28 -1.50 2.80
C ILE A 35 4.98 -0.58 1.62
N SER A 36 4.50 -1.15 0.53
CA SER A 36 4.25 -0.42 -0.71
C SER A 36 3.03 -0.94 -1.45
N ALA A 37 2.42 -0.07 -2.24
CA ALA A 37 1.39 -0.43 -3.20
C ALA A 37 1.93 -0.30 -4.63
N ILE A 38 1.81 -1.36 -5.42
CA ILE A 38 2.02 -1.35 -6.86
C ILE A 38 0.68 -1.03 -7.51
N ILE A 39 0.66 -0.01 -8.36
CA ILE A 39 -0.53 0.45 -9.07
C ILE A 39 -0.37 0.09 -10.54
N GLU A 40 -1.22 -0.83 -11.01
CA GLU A 40 -1.30 -1.22 -12.40
C GLU A 40 -2.56 -0.63 -13.03
N ARG A 41 -2.44 -0.11 -14.26
CA ARG A 41 -3.59 0.27 -15.09
C ARG A 41 -3.58 -0.55 -16.37
N ASN A 42 -4.68 -1.26 -16.64
CA ASN A 42 -4.83 -2.11 -17.81
C ASN A 42 -3.66 -3.11 -17.99
N GLY A 43 -3.20 -3.72 -16.88
CA GLY A 43 -2.10 -4.68 -16.87
C GLY A 43 -0.69 -4.09 -17.06
N THR A 44 -0.55 -2.75 -17.00
CA THR A 44 0.75 -2.08 -17.02
C THR A 44 0.97 -1.36 -15.69
N VAL A 45 2.10 -1.63 -15.04
CA VAL A 45 2.51 -0.88 -13.83
C VAL A 45 2.67 0.59 -14.18
N GLU A 46 1.90 1.46 -13.51
CA GLU A 46 2.03 2.91 -13.64
C GLU A 46 2.92 3.49 -12.54
N SER A 47 2.85 2.95 -11.33
CA SER A 47 3.67 3.43 -10.22
C SER A 47 3.80 2.39 -9.10
N THR A 48 4.79 2.61 -8.23
CA THR A 48 4.91 1.94 -6.94
C THR A 48 5.05 3.02 -5.89
N VAL A 49 4.20 2.98 -4.85
CA VAL A 49 4.13 4.03 -3.83
C VAL A 49 4.37 3.43 -2.45
N PRO A 50 5.31 3.98 -1.65
CA PRO A 50 5.52 3.53 -0.29
C PRO A 50 4.38 3.99 0.61
N LEU A 51 3.84 3.09 1.43
CA LEU A 51 2.89 3.42 2.48
C LEU A 51 3.68 3.72 3.77
N LYS A 52 3.26 4.76 4.50
CA LYS A 52 3.90 5.18 5.75
C LYS A 52 2.98 4.91 6.93
N PHE A 53 3.58 4.72 8.11
CA PHE A 53 2.82 4.55 9.35
C PHE A 53 1.83 5.71 9.53
N ALA A 54 0.55 5.38 9.69
CA ALA A 54 -0.55 6.34 9.65
C ALA A 54 -0.95 6.90 11.02
N GLY A 55 -0.17 6.58 12.08
CA GLY A 55 -0.42 7.05 13.45
C GLY A 55 -1.12 6.03 14.34
N GLU A 56 -1.77 5.03 13.77
CA GLU A 56 -2.41 3.93 14.50
C GLU A 56 -1.65 2.62 14.32
N ALA A 57 -1.66 1.76 15.35
CA ALA A 57 -0.98 0.49 15.33
C ALA A 57 -1.36 -0.33 14.08
N SER A 58 -0.35 -0.83 13.39
CA SER A 58 -0.50 -1.64 12.19
C SER A 58 -1.17 -0.94 11.00
N GLN A 59 -1.45 0.37 11.04
CA GLN A 59 -2.00 1.10 9.90
C GLN A 59 -0.92 1.83 9.11
N PHE A 60 -0.97 1.64 7.79
CA PHE A 60 -0.07 2.27 6.83
C PHE A 60 -0.88 2.90 5.72
N SER A 61 -0.48 4.09 5.25
CA SER A 61 -1.25 4.81 4.24
C SER A 61 -0.38 5.61 3.27
N ALA A 62 -0.94 5.83 2.08
CA ALA A 62 -0.46 6.76 1.07
C ALA A 62 -1.67 7.32 0.29
N THR A 63 -1.55 8.56 -0.18
CA THR A 63 -2.53 9.16 -1.09
C THR A 63 -1.88 9.34 -2.45
N VAL A 64 -2.61 8.98 -3.51
CA VAL A 64 -2.16 9.08 -4.90
C VAL A 64 -3.19 9.76 -5.79
N SER A 65 -2.69 10.56 -6.72
CA SER A 65 -3.49 11.27 -7.72
C SER A 65 -3.56 10.45 -9.02
N LEU A 66 -4.75 10.00 -9.42
CA LEU A 66 -4.98 9.21 -10.62
C LEU A 66 -5.80 10.01 -11.64
N GLY A 67 -5.21 10.34 -12.79
CA GLY A 67 -5.86 11.17 -13.82
C GLY A 67 -6.31 10.42 -15.08
N LYS A 68 -6.15 9.08 -15.11
CA LYS A 68 -6.42 8.28 -16.32
C LYS A 68 -7.57 7.32 -16.09
N LYS A 69 -8.46 7.22 -17.07
CA LYS A 69 -9.50 6.19 -17.10
C LYS A 69 -8.89 4.81 -17.35
N GLY A 70 -9.52 3.78 -16.82
CA GLY A 70 -9.10 2.40 -17.00
C GLY A 70 -9.43 1.49 -15.83
N SER A 71 -9.09 0.21 -16.00
CA SER A 71 -9.12 -0.79 -14.92
C SER A 71 -7.81 -0.72 -14.14
N TYR A 72 -7.90 -0.63 -12.83
CA TYR A 72 -6.77 -0.56 -11.92
C TYR A 72 -6.69 -1.80 -11.04
N GLN A 73 -5.47 -2.28 -10.82
CA GLN A 73 -5.13 -3.26 -9.80
C GLN A 73 -4.13 -2.62 -8.83
N LEU A 74 -4.43 -2.72 -7.54
CA LEU A 74 -3.53 -2.40 -6.45
C LEU A 74 -3.00 -3.72 -5.90
N THR A 75 -1.69 -3.84 -5.80
CA THR A 75 -1.04 -4.90 -5.04
C THR A 75 -0.29 -4.27 -3.88
N VAL A 76 -0.78 -4.48 -2.67
CA VAL A 76 -0.10 -4.03 -1.45
C VAL A 76 0.76 -5.16 -0.93
N TYR A 77 2.04 -4.90 -0.70
CA TYR A 77 2.92 -5.84 -0.01
C TYR A 77 3.53 -5.23 1.24
N ALA A 78 3.80 -6.08 2.21
CA ALA A 78 4.59 -5.78 3.40
C ALA A 78 5.74 -6.80 3.48
N TYR A 79 6.96 -6.32 3.44
CA TYR A 79 8.18 -7.12 3.35
C TYR A 79 9.12 -6.80 4.52
N ASP A 80 9.58 -7.85 5.20
CA ASP A 80 10.65 -7.77 6.20
C ASP A 80 12.00 -8.16 5.57
N PRO A 81 12.91 -7.21 5.30
CA PRO A 81 14.20 -7.49 4.68
C PRO A 81 15.13 -8.33 5.57
N ALA A 82 14.87 -8.44 6.88
CA ALA A 82 15.74 -9.18 7.80
C ALA A 82 15.54 -10.70 7.72
N ASN A 83 14.34 -11.17 7.33
CA ASN A 83 14.00 -12.59 7.34
C ASN A 83 13.17 -13.04 6.12
N GLY A 84 12.79 -12.13 5.22
CA GLY A 84 12.04 -12.42 4.01
C GLY A 84 10.54 -12.60 4.21
N ASN A 85 10.02 -12.45 5.43
CA ASN A 85 8.59 -12.57 5.69
C ASN A 85 7.83 -11.53 4.88
N THR A 86 6.81 -12.00 4.14
CA THR A 86 6.08 -11.18 3.17
C THR A 86 4.58 -11.44 3.29
N GLY A 87 3.81 -10.36 3.42
CA GLY A 87 2.36 -10.36 3.24
C GLY A 87 1.99 -9.64 1.95
N VAL A 88 0.97 -10.12 1.25
CA VAL A 88 0.47 -9.51 0.01
C VAL A 88 -1.05 -9.51 0.03
N ASP A 89 -1.65 -8.41 -0.40
CA ASP A 89 -3.09 -8.28 -0.66
C ASP A 89 -3.33 -7.52 -1.97
N PHE A 90 -4.51 -7.69 -2.56
CA PHE A 90 -4.88 -7.07 -3.83
C PHE A 90 -6.29 -6.50 -3.83
N ALA A 91 -6.47 -5.39 -4.54
CA ALA A 91 -7.76 -4.77 -4.77
C ALA A 91 -7.86 -4.26 -6.21
N THR A 92 -9.05 -4.35 -6.81
CA THR A 92 -9.28 -3.86 -8.17
C THR A 92 -10.39 -2.82 -8.20
N PHE A 93 -10.22 -1.77 -9.00
CA PHE A 93 -11.24 -0.73 -9.18
C PHE A 93 -11.15 -0.16 -10.60
N ALA A 94 -12.12 0.68 -11.00
CA ALA A 94 -12.11 1.32 -12.31
C ALA A 94 -12.44 2.81 -12.20
N ILE A 95 -11.72 3.63 -12.98
CA ILE A 95 -12.04 5.04 -13.20
C ILE A 95 -12.72 5.16 -14.57
N LYS A 96 -13.96 5.67 -14.59
CA LYS A 96 -14.83 5.72 -15.77
C LYS A 96 -14.87 7.07 -16.47
#